data_AF-B7FWI5-F1
#
_entry.id   AF-B7FWI5-F1
#
_cell.length_a   1.000
_cell.length_b   1.000
_cell.length_c   1.000
_cell.angle_alpha   90.00
_cell.angle_beta   90.00
_cell.angle_gamma   90.00
#
_symmetry.space_group_name_H-M   'P 1'
#
loop_
_entity.id
_entity.type
_entity.pdbx_description
1 polymer ?
#
loop_
_entity_poly.entity_id
_entity_poly.type
_entity_poly.pdbx_seq_one_letter_code
_entity_poly.pdbx_strand_id
1 'polypeptide(L)'
;MKKEKMLSLWIAARAVWSLQEGIYSVASRKQTRLEMRMASFAFLGGNPKIPQSTAERDRQAIGAVKAAIVSPRAPSCGLIECEFPTLSALNKMGDGSLRSANEVDQANIEFVSKLFRAISPPLPFLGPRTWLIISSAASSSFCEKAAKATGGADSTIYLKEGIPSIGGRDVCVLVSPSISKDYEIAKRLVSNGNKVVIVNGLAKDQKSIPENATMAFFLKPLTYNSQVAGYLVRIYPGAWTALDAASGATLGTFSDTEILVPGTNTPDLRAAVRQVQTCVDERAIKARQSS
;
A
#
# COMPACT_ATOMS: atom_id res chain seq x y z
N MET A 1 -24.25 -54.10 29.14
CA MET A 1 -22.90 -53.56 28.83
C MET A 1 -22.68 -53.00 27.42
N LYS A 2 -23.23 -53.56 26.32
CA LYS A 2 -22.99 -53.00 24.95
C LYS A 2 -23.82 -51.74 24.60
N LYS A 3 -25.03 -51.58 25.16
CA LYS A 3 -25.92 -50.44 24.84
C LYS A 3 -25.46 -49.11 25.46
N GLU A 4 -24.92 -49.12 26.68
CA GLU A 4 -24.46 -47.90 27.37
C GLU A 4 -23.22 -47.29 26.71
N LYS A 5 -22.28 -48.11 26.21
CA LYS A 5 -21.11 -47.62 25.46
C LYS A 5 -21.48 -46.99 24.12
N MET A 6 -22.53 -47.48 23.46
CA MET A 6 -23.01 -46.90 22.20
C MET A 6 -23.69 -45.54 22.43
N LEU A 7 -24.43 -45.39 23.53
CA LEU A 7 -25.09 -44.14 23.87
C LEU A 7 -24.09 -43.03 24.21
N SER A 8 -23.01 -43.36 24.95
CA SER A 8 -21.98 -42.38 25.28
C SER A 8 -21.17 -41.93 24.07
N LEU A 9 -20.87 -42.83 23.13
CA LEU A 9 -20.22 -42.51 21.86
C LEU A 9 -21.09 -41.60 20.97
N TRP A 10 -22.41 -41.84 20.95
CA TRP A 10 -23.33 -41.02 20.14
C TRP A 10 -23.50 -39.60 20.71
N ILE A 11 -23.54 -39.47 22.04
CA ILE A 11 -23.58 -38.15 22.71
C ILE A 11 -22.28 -37.38 22.47
N ALA A 12 -21.12 -38.04 22.57
CA ALA A 12 -19.83 -37.42 22.31
C ALA A 12 -19.70 -36.94 20.86
N ALA A 13 -20.11 -37.76 19.88
CA ALA A 13 -20.08 -37.38 18.47
C ALA A 13 -20.98 -36.18 18.17
N ARG A 14 -22.16 -36.13 18.78
CA ARG A 14 -23.11 -35.02 18.60
C ARG A 14 -22.61 -33.71 19.25
N ALA A 15 -21.91 -33.80 20.38
CA ALA A 15 -21.29 -32.65 21.02
C ALA A 15 -20.13 -32.07 20.18
N VAL A 16 -19.29 -32.94 19.60
CA VAL A 16 -18.21 -32.54 18.68
C VAL A 16 -18.76 -31.88 17.42
N TRP A 17 -19.80 -32.46 16.82
CA TRP A 17 -20.46 -31.89 15.64
C TRP A 17 -21.08 -30.51 15.93
N SER A 18 -21.78 -30.37 17.07
CA SER A 18 -22.37 -29.09 17.49
C SER A 18 -21.33 -28.01 17.80
N LEU A 19 -20.17 -28.39 18.35
CA LEU A 19 -19.04 -27.48 18.56
C LEU A 19 -18.44 -27.03 17.23
N GLN A 20 -18.30 -27.95 16.27
CA GLN A 20 -17.76 -27.65 14.95
C GLN A 20 -18.69 -26.70 14.17
N GLU A 21 -20.00 -26.96 14.13
CA GLU A 21 -20.99 -26.05 13.53
C GLU A 21 -21.04 -24.68 14.24
N GLY A 22 -20.93 -24.66 15.57
CA GLY A 22 -20.84 -23.42 16.35
C GLY A 22 -19.62 -22.59 15.96
N ILE A 23 -18.45 -23.22 15.82
CA ILE A 23 -17.19 -22.57 15.42
C ILE A 23 -17.29 -22.05 13.97
N TYR A 24 -17.80 -22.85 13.04
CA TYR A 24 -17.98 -22.42 11.65
C TYR A 24 -18.99 -21.26 11.51
N SER A 25 -20.11 -21.29 12.24
CA SER A 25 -21.10 -20.20 12.18
C SER A 25 -20.60 -18.92 12.84
N VAL A 26 -19.80 -19.01 13.92
CA VAL A 26 -19.19 -17.85 14.58
C VAL A 26 -18.05 -17.27 13.74
N ALA A 27 -17.24 -18.09 13.09
CA ALA A 27 -16.20 -17.63 12.16
C ALA A 27 -16.82 -16.92 10.94
N SER A 28 -17.84 -17.53 10.33
CA SER A 28 -18.61 -16.95 9.22
C SER A 28 -19.26 -15.61 9.61
N ARG A 29 -20.00 -15.55 10.72
CA ARG A 29 -20.65 -14.30 11.18
C ARG A 29 -19.66 -13.20 11.57
N LYS A 30 -18.48 -13.55 12.11
CA LYS A 30 -17.42 -12.56 12.39
C LYS A 30 -16.83 -11.97 11.11
N GLN A 31 -16.76 -12.77 10.04
CA GLN A 31 -16.29 -12.33 8.72
C GLN A 31 -17.32 -11.43 8.02
N THR A 32 -18.61 -11.78 8.04
CA THR A 32 -19.69 -10.95 7.45
C THR A 32 -19.87 -9.60 8.18
N ARG A 33 -19.65 -9.56 9.49
CA ARG A 33 -19.75 -8.32 10.29
C ARG A 33 -18.53 -7.40 10.10
N LEU A 34 -17.39 -7.95 9.66
CA LEU A 34 -16.18 -7.20 9.30
C LEU A 34 -16.36 -6.50 7.95
N GLU A 35 -16.95 -7.19 6.97
CA GLU A 35 -17.29 -6.61 5.67
C GLU A 35 -18.26 -5.43 5.84
N MET A 36 -19.29 -5.58 6.67
CA MET A 36 -20.26 -4.50 6.93
C MET A 36 -19.67 -3.30 7.71
N ARG A 37 -18.64 -3.49 8.54
CA ARG A 37 -18.00 -2.38 9.29
C ARG A 37 -16.87 -1.69 8.54
N MET A 38 -16.29 -2.36 7.54
CA MET A 38 -15.33 -1.77 6.60
C MET A 38 -16.01 -1.18 5.37
N ALA A 39 -17.27 -1.54 5.09
CA ALA A 39 -18.11 -1.00 4.02
C ALA A 39 -18.52 0.48 4.20
N SER A 40 -18.18 1.13 5.31
CA SER A 40 -18.33 2.59 5.47
C SER A 40 -17.31 3.39 4.64
N PHE A 41 -16.35 2.73 4.01
CA PHE A 41 -15.53 3.30 2.94
C PHE A 41 -16.18 3.00 1.59
N ALA A 42 -17.09 3.87 1.13
CA ALA A 42 -17.67 3.78 -0.20
C ALA A 42 -16.55 3.65 -1.27
N PHE A 43 -16.57 2.53 -2.00
CA PHE A 43 -15.57 2.16 -2.99
C PHE A 43 -15.77 2.99 -4.26
N LEU A 44 -14.96 4.04 -4.43
CA LEU A 44 -14.77 4.65 -5.74
C LEU A 44 -13.46 4.09 -6.29
N GLY A 45 -13.55 2.97 -7.03
CA GLY A 45 -12.46 2.55 -7.90
C GLY A 45 -12.12 3.72 -8.83
N GLY A 46 -10.97 4.34 -8.62
CA GLY A 46 -10.60 5.55 -9.35
C GLY A 46 -10.16 5.18 -10.75
N ASN A 47 -10.78 5.78 -11.77
CA ASN A 47 -10.19 5.78 -13.11
C ASN A 47 -8.77 6.37 -13.02
N PRO A 48 -7.74 5.66 -13.49
CA PRO A 48 -6.38 6.13 -13.42
C PRO A 48 -6.25 7.45 -14.19
N LYS A 49 -5.75 8.48 -13.49
CA LYS A 49 -5.55 9.81 -14.05
C LYS A 49 -4.29 10.42 -13.48
N ILE A 50 -3.60 11.23 -14.29
CA ILE A 50 -2.45 11.99 -13.85
C ILE A 50 -2.95 13.07 -12.88
N PRO A 51 -2.50 13.09 -11.61
CA PRO A 51 -2.93 14.12 -10.67
C PRO A 51 -2.40 15.49 -11.09
N GLN A 52 -3.27 16.49 -11.08
CA GLN A 52 -2.95 17.89 -11.45
C GLN A 52 -2.44 18.71 -10.26
N SER A 53 -2.47 18.15 -9.05
CA SER A 53 -2.00 18.79 -7.83
C SER A 53 -1.56 17.79 -6.76
N THR A 54 -0.77 18.25 -5.79
CA THR A 54 -0.39 17.48 -4.60
C THR A 54 -1.62 16.98 -3.83
N ALA A 55 -2.63 17.83 -3.66
CA ALA A 55 -3.85 17.48 -2.94
C ALA A 55 -4.65 16.37 -3.66
N GLU A 56 -4.69 16.41 -5.00
CA GLU A 56 -5.32 15.36 -5.80
C GLU A 56 -4.56 14.04 -5.72
N ARG A 57 -3.22 14.09 -5.86
CA ARG A 57 -2.36 12.92 -5.70
C ARG A 57 -2.58 12.26 -4.34
N ASP A 58 -2.53 13.04 -3.26
CA ASP A 58 -2.70 12.55 -1.90
C ASP A 58 -4.08 11.92 -1.72
N ARG A 59 -5.14 12.52 -2.28
CA ARG A 59 -6.50 11.96 -2.24
C ARG A 59 -6.60 10.62 -2.96
N GLN A 60 -6.00 10.49 -4.15
CA GLN A 60 -5.98 9.25 -4.89
C GLN A 60 -5.22 8.15 -4.13
N ALA A 61 -4.03 8.46 -3.61
CA ALA A 61 -3.21 7.52 -2.86
C ALA A 61 -3.90 7.06 -1.55
N ILE A 62 -4.48 7.99 -0.79
CA ILE A 62 -5.25 7.66 0.43
C ILE A 62 -6.46 6.79 0.10
N GLY A 63 -7.20 7.12 -0.97
CA GLY A 63 -8.34 6.32 -1.43
C GLY A 63 -7.94 4.89 -1.77
N ALA A 64 -6.84 4.74 -2.52
CA ALA A 64 -6.33 3.42 -2.91
C ALA A 64 -5.81 2.62 -1.71
N VAL A 65 -5.12 3.26 -0.76
CA VAL A 65 -4.66 2.60 0.47
C VAL A 65 -5.86 2.13 1.31
N LYS A 66 -6.91 2.95 1.46
CA LYS A 66 -8.15 2.55 2.14
C LYS A 66 -8.78 1.34 1.46
N ALA A 67 -8.89 1.36 0.14
CA ALA A 67 -9.40 0.22 -0.62
C ALA A 67 -8.58 -1.06 -0.39
N ALA A 68 -7.24 -0.95 -0.39
CA ALA A 68 -6.34 -2.08 -0.15
C ALA A 68 -6.34 -2.59 1.30
N ILE A 69 -6.54 -1.71 2.30
CA ILE A 69 -6.72 -2.13 3.70
C ILE A 69 -7.99 -2.96 3.83
N VAL A 70 -9.07 -2.52 3.17
CA VAL A 70 -10.38 -3.19 3.21
C VAL A 70 -10.33 -4.53 2.48
N SER A 71 -9.83 -4.52 1.25
CA SER A 71 -9.78 -5.68 0.37
C SER A 71 -8.42 -5.73 -0.31
N PRO A 72 -7.38 -6.30 0.32
CA PRO A 72 -6.09 -6.48 -0.33
C PRO A 72 -6.21 -7.46 -1.49
N ARG A 73 -5.29 -7.38 -2.46
CA ARG A 73 -5.19 -8.30 -3.60
C ARG A 73 -5.23 -9.76 -3.16
N ALA A 74 -4.43 -10.12 -2.15
CA ALA A 74 -4.45 -11.42 -1.52
C ALA A 74 -4.98 -11.29 -0.10
N PRO A 75 -6.13 -11.89 0.25
CA PRO A 75 -6.70 -11.80 1.61
C PRO A 75 -5.75 -12.27 2.71
N SER A 76 -4.89 -13.24 2.40
CA SER A 76 -3.87 -13.79 3.30
C SER A 76 -2.64 -12.89 3.48
N CYS A 77 -2.45 -11.86 2.64
CA CYS A 77 -1.33 -10.93 2.72
C CYS A 77 -1.84 -9.53 3.03
N GLY A 78 -1.66 -9.11 4.29
CA GLY A 78 -1.96 -7.75 4.74
C GLY A 78 -0.92 -6.70 4.38
N LEU A 79 0.06 -7.01 3.53
CA LEU A 79 1.11 -6.07 3.12
C LEU A 79 0.62 -5.22 1.95
N ILE A 80 0.70 -3.92 2.11
CA ILE A 80 0.20 -2.92 1.17
C ILE A 80 1.32 -1.95 0.88
N GLU A 81 1.51 -1.61 -0.37
CA GLU A 81 2.55 -0.72 -0.83
C GLU A 81 1.93 0.54 -1.44
N CYS A 82 2.48 1.69 -1.07
CA CYS A 82 2.09 3.00 -1.58
C CYS A 82 3.36 3.73 -2.01
N GLU A 83 3.58 3.79 -3.32
CA GLU A 83 4.68 4.51 -3.94
C GLU A 83 4.12 5.68 -4.75
N PHE A 84 4.35 6.90 -4.29
CA PHE A 84 4.10 8.09 -5.08
C PHE A 84 5.45 8.69 -5.46
N PRO A 85 5.55 9.58 -6.47
CA PRO A 85 6.81 10.20 -6.79
C PRO A 85 7.23 10.98 -5.56
N THR A 86 8.17 10.41 -4.83
CA THR A 86 9.01 11.13 -3.90
C THR A 86 9.56 12.30 -4.69
N LEU A 87 9.55 13.48 -4.12
CA LEU A 87 10.15 14.64 -4.77
C LEU A 87 11.59 14.34 -5.28
N SER A 88 12.26 13.32 -4.71
CA SER A 88 13.54 12.79 -5.20
C SER A 88 13.53 12.28 -6.64
N ALA A 89 12.39 11.85 -7.18
CA ALA A 89 12.25 11.42 -8.57
C ALA A 89 11.88 12.56 -9.53
N LEU A 90 11.39 13.70 -9.00
CA LEU A 90 10.86 14.81 -9.81
C LEU A 90 11.80 16.01 -9.92
N ASN A 91 12.92 16.02 -9.21
CA ASN A 91 13.92 17.07 -9.34
C ASN A 91 15.32 16.51 -9.24
N LYS A 92 16.28 17.31 -9.73
CA LYS A 92 17.72 17.26 -9.44
C LYS A 92 18.03 17.37 -7.93
N MET A 93 17.36 16.56 -7.12
CA MET A 93 17.54 16.42 -5.67
C MET A 93 18.47 15.25 -5.32
N GLY A 94 18.99 14.57 -6.34
CA GLY A 94 20.13 13.67 -6.24
C GLY A 94 21.48 14.37 -6.32
N ASP A 95 21.58 15.64 -5.93
CA ASP A 95 22.90 16.26 -5.69
C ASP A 95 23.54 15.75 -4.38
N GLY A 96 22.79 14.98 -3.59
CA GLY A 96 23.22 14.47 -2.29
C GLY A 96 23.17 15.52 -1.18
N SER A 97 22.58 16.70 -1.44
CA SER A 97 22.51 17.75 -0.43
C SER A 97 21.53 17.41 0.69
N LEU A 98 21.88 17.86 1.89
CA LEU A 98 21.04 17.75 3.07
C LEU A 98 19.67 18.42 2.86
N ARG A 99 19.61 19.48 2.05
CA ARG A 99 18.37 20.18 1.69
C ARG A 99 17.42 19.26 0.95
N SER A 100 17.90 18.61 -0.11
CA SER A 100 17.12 17.65 -0.89
C SER A 100 16.57 16.51 -0.04
N ALA A 101 17.40 15.97 0.86
CA ALA A 101 16.97 14.93 1.81
C ALA A 101 15.85 15.45 2.75
N ASN A 102 16.01 16.66 3.29
CA ASN A 102 15.01 17.28 4.16
C ASN A 102 13.67 17.55 3.45
N GLU A 103 13.70 17.94 2.17
CA GLU A 103 12.50 18.18 1.37
C GLU A 103 11.72 16.87 1.11
N VAL A 104 12.43 15.77 0.83
CA VAL A 104 11.84 14.43 0.69
C VAL A 104 11.22 13.97 2.00
N ASP A 105 11.94 14.11 3.10
CA ASP A 105 11.47 13.76 4.44
C ASP A 105 10.20 14.55 4.81
N GLN A 106 10.20 15.86 4.56
CA GLN A 106 9.06 16.72 4.81
C GLN A 106 7.82 16.29 4.00
N ALA A 107 7.99 16.02 2.71
CA ALA A 107 6.88 15.57 1.86
C ALA A 107 6.34 14.19 2.28
N ASN A 108 7.22 13.27 2.70
CA ASN A 108 6.81 11.99 3.24
C ASN A 108 5.98 12.16 4.51
N ILE A 109 6.44 12.98 5.46
CA ILE A 109 5.73 13.23 6.73
C ILE A 109 4.39 13.90 6.51
N GLU A 110 4.32 14.88 5.61
CA GLU A 110 3.05 15.56 5.27
C GLU A 110 2.01 14.60 4.70
N PHE A 111 2.42 13.75 3.76
CA PHE A 111 1.53 12.72 3.21
C PHE A 111 1.12 11.71 4.29
N VAL A 112 2.09 11.20 5.05
CA VAL A 112 1.85 10.20 6.10
C VAL A 112 0.91 10.73 7.17
N SER A 113 1.02 12.00 7.56
CA SER A 113 0.10 12.62 8.51
C SER A 113 -1.33 12.62 7.99
N LYS A 114 -1.53 12.96 6.70
CA LYS A 114 -2.85 12.92 6.05
C LYS A 114 -3.37 11.49 5.97
N LEU A 115 -2.53 10.54 5.55
CA LEU A 115 -2.88 9.13 5.46
C LEU A 115 -3.27 8.56 6.83
N PHE A 116 -2.42 8.77 7.84
CA PHE A 116 -2.62 8.32 9.21
C PHE A 116 -3.97 8.83 9.75
N ARG A 117 -4.23 10.14 9.68
CA ARG A 117 -5.53 10.71 10.10
C ARG A 117 -6.71 10.14 9.33
N ALA A 118 -6.53 9.85 8.04
CA ALA A 118 -7.60 9.36 7.19
C ALA A 118 -7.97 7.89 7.47
N ILE A 119 -7.03 7.07 7.93
CA ILE A 119 -7.24 5.63 8.21
C ILE A 119 -7.42 5.32 9.70
N SER A 120 -6.98 6.22 10.58
CA SER A 120 -7.20 6.11 12.02
C SER A 120 -8.69 6.20 12.34
N PRO A 121 -9.20 5.36 13.26
CA PRO A 121 -10.57 5.47 13.72
C PRO A 121 -10.77 6.82 14.43
N PRO A 122 -11.95 7.46 14.28
CA PRO A 122 -12.22 8.76 14.91
C PRO A 122 -12.25 8.69 16.43
N LEU A 123 -12.51 7.51 17.01
CA LEU A 123 -12.41 7.25 18.44
C LEU A 123 -11.64 5.94 18.68
N PRO A 124 -10.78 5.85 19.73
CA PRO A 124 -9.89 4.71 19.96
C PRO A 124 -10.58 3.34 20.11
N PHE A 125 -11.88 3.33 20.37
CA PHE A 125 -12.68 2.12 20.59
C PHE A 125 -13.59 1.76 19.40
N LEU A 126 -13.60 2.57 18.34
CA LEU A 126 -14.46 2.36 17.17
C LEU A 126 -13.82 1.53 16.04
N GLY A 127 -12.56 1.11 16.18
CA GLY A 127 -11.86 0.37 15.14
C GLY A 127 -10.48 -0.12 15.54
N PRO A 128 -9.76 -0.77 14.60
CA PRO A 128 -8.37 -1.17 14.82
C PRO A 128 -7.50 0.07 15.07
N ARG A 129 -6.49 -0.05 15.93
CA ARG A 129 -5.57 1.06 16.16
C ARG A 129 -4.69 1.24 14.94
N THR A 130 -4.25 2.47 14.72
CA THR A 130 -3.27 2.79 13.69
C THR A 130 -1.96 3.18 14.35
N TRP A 131 -0.88 2.56 13.91
CA TRP A 131 0.48 2.80 14.38
C TRP A 131 1.31 3.40 13.27
N LEU A 132 2.00 4.49 13.56
CA LEU A 132 3.07 4.98 12.70
C LEU A 132 4.34 4.25 13.08
N ILE A 133 4.97 3.58 12.12
CA ILE A 133 6.24 2.90 12.30
C ILE A 133 7.30 3.63 11.48
N ILE A 134 8.39 4.01 12.16
CA ILE A 134 9.48 4.75 11.58
C ILE A 134 10.67 3.82 11.39
N SER A 135 11.22 3.83 10.16
CA SER A 135 12.43 3.10 9.76
C SER A 135 13.54 3.18 10.81
N SER A 136 14.27 2.09 10.99
CA SER A 136 15.39 2.04 11.94
C SER A 136 16.57 2.92 11.53
N ALA A 137 16.64 3.31 10.25
CA ALA A 137 17.66 4.21 9.71
C ALA A 137 17.19 5.68 9.64
N ALA A 138 16.00 6.00 10.15
CA ALA A 138 15.49 7.37 10.12
C ALA A 138 16.31 8.31 11.04
N SER A 139 16.49 9.55 10.60
CA SER A 139 17.14 10.58 11.40
C SER A 139 16.30 10.97 12.63
N SER A 140 16.94 11.51 13.68
CA SER A 140 16.21 12.03 14.85
C SER A 140 15.25 13.17 14.47
N SER A 141 15.64 14.02 13.52
CA SER A 141 14.79 15.09 12.98
C SER A 141 13.53 14.53 12.31
N PHE A 142 13.67 13.46 11.52
CA PHE A 142 12.53 12.77 10.93
C PHE A 142 11.60 12.20 12.01
N CYS A 143 12.18 11.53 13.02
CA CYS A 143 11.46 10.94 14.14
C CYS A 143 10.59 11.97 14.88
N GLU A 144 11.17 13.12 15.24
CA GLU A 144 10.45 14.19 15.97
C GLU A 144 9.32 14.81 15.15
N LYS A 145 9.58 15.10 13.87
CA LYS A 145 8.57 15.69 12.98
C LYS A 145 7.41 14.71 12.75
N ALA A 146 7.72 13.44 12.55
CA ALA A 146 6.73 12.39 12.35
C ALA A 146 5.82 12.23 13.57
N ALA A 147 6.37 12.14 14.79
CA ALA A 147 5.59 12.02 16.02
C ALA A 147 4.68 13.24 16.27
N LYS A 148 5.18 14.46 15.99
CA LYS A 148 4.36 15.69 16.07
C LYS A 148 3.19 15.66 15.08
N ALA A 149 3.40 15.09 13.88
CA ALA A 149 2.41 15.09 12.82
C ALA A 149 1.26 14.07 13.03
N THR A 150 1.48 13.01 13.81
CA THR A 150 0.53 11.89 14.02
C THR A 150 -0.13 11.83 15.38
N GLY A 151 0.02 12.86 16.22
CA GLY A 151 -0.70 12.96 17.51
C GLY A 151 0.13 12.54 18.73
N GLY A 152 1.45 12.41 18.59
CA GLY A 152 2.38 12.19 19.70
C GLY A 152 3.12 10.85 19.66
N ALA A 153 3.89 10.59 20.71
CA ALA A 153 4.72 9.40 20.85
C ALA A 153 3.89 8.10 21.00
N ASP A 154 2.69 8.18 21.58
CA ASP A 154 1.87 7.01 21.91
C ASP A 154 1.39 6.21 20.68
N SER A 155 1.32 6.85 19.52
CA SER A 155 0.95 6.23 18.25
C SER A 155 2.14 5.98 17.31
N THR A 156 3.37 6.21 17.79
CA THR A 156 4.59 6.19 16.98
C THR A 156 5.58 5.17 17.53
N ILE A 157 6.07 4.28 16.67
CA ILE A 157 7.01 3.22 16.98
C ILE A 157 8.30 3.46 16.21
N TYR A 158 9.42 3.54 16.90
CA TYR A 158 10.74 3.66 16.30
C TYR A 158 11.40 2.30 16.22
N LEU A 159 11.65 1.78 15.02
CA LEU A 159 12.21 0.43 14.88
C LEU A 159 13.61 0.27 15.50
N LYS A 160 14.34 1.38 15.65
CA LYS A 160 15.64 1.42 16.36
C LYS A 160 15.52 1.04 17.85
N GLU A 161 14.35 1.25 18.45
CA GLU A 161 14.03 0.94 19.85
C GLU A 161 13.34 -0.43 20.01
N GLY A 162 13.10 -1.13 18.90
CA GLY A 162 12.35 -2.37 18.87
C GLY A 162 10.87 -2.17 18.56
N ILE A 163 10.09 -3.24 18.72
CA ILE A 163 8.65 -3.22 18.43
C ILE A 163 7.90 -3.67 19.68
N PRO A 164 7.03 -2.83 20.24
CA PRO A 164 6.18 -3.23 21.36
C PRO A 164 5.18 -4.30 20.91
N SER A 165 4.45 -4.90 21.86
CA SER A 165 3.36 -5.81 21.51
C SER A 165 2.24 -5.04 20.81
N ILE A 166 2.11 -5.24 19.49
CA ILE A 166 1.01 -4.69 18.69
C ILE A 166 -0.08 -5.75 18.59
N GLY A 167 -1.32 -5.38 18.90
CA GLY A 167 -2.45 -6.28 18.86
C GLY A 167 -2.70 -6.76 17.43
N GLY A 168 -3.01 -8.05 17.25
CA GLY A 168 -3.39 -8.55 15.92
C GLY A 168 -4.64 -7.84 15.42
N ARG A 169 -4.60 -7.39 14.16
CA ARG A 169 -5.63 -6.61 13.41
C ARG A 169 -5.45 -5.10 13.41
N ASP A 170 -4.39 -4.57 14.01
CA ASP A 170 -4.06 -3.16 13.89
C ASP A 170 -3.56 -2.82 12.46
N VAL A 171 -3.56 -1.53 12.14
CA VAL A 171 -3.01 -0.99 10.89
C VAL A 171 -1.69 -0.31 11.18
N CYS A 172 -0.61 -0.76 10.57
CA CYS A 172 0.72 -0.20 10.75
C CYS A 172 1.14 0.56 9.48
N VAL A 173 1.51 1.83 9.59
CA VAL A 173 2.06 2.62 8.49
C VAL A 173 3.57 2.68 8.66
N LEU A 174 4.32 1.91 7.88
CA LEU A 174 5.78 1.93 7.86
C LEU A 174 6.29 2.90 6.80
N VAL A 175 7.02 3.93 7.21
CA VAL A 175 7.46 5.01 6.32
C VAL A 175 8.94 4.87 5.99
N SER A 176 9.26 4.96 4.70
CA SER A 176 10.62 4.94 4.15
C SER A 176 11.52 3.85 4.72
N PRO A 177 11.06 2.58 4.81
CA PRO A 177 11.96 1.49 5.18
C PRO A 177 13.13 1.45 4.20
N SER A 178 14.35 1.33 4.71
CA SER A 178 15.56 1.47 3.88
C SER A 178 16.60 0.39 4.15
N ILE A 179 16.31 -0.55 5.05
CA ILE A 179 17.14 -1.72 5.32
C ILE A 179 16.29 -3.00 5.33
N SER A 180 16.87 -4.14 4.97
CA SER A 180 16.17 -5.43 4.89
C SER A 180 15.43 -5.79 6.19
N LYS A 181 16.00 -5.44 7.35
CA LYS A 181 15.39 -5.69 8.67
C LYS A 181 14.03 -5.00 8.84
N ASP A 182 13.83 -3.81 8.28
CA ASP A 182 12.54 -3.10 8.37
C ASP A 182 11.45 -3.85 7.58
N TYR A 183 11.81 -4.43 6.44
CA TYR A 183 10.90 -5.24 5.63
C TYR A 183 10.57 -6.59 6.30
N GLU A 184 11.55 -7.24 6.95
CA GLU A 184 11.28 -8.44 7.76
C GLU A 184 10.31 -8.16 8.90
N ILE A 185 10.46 -7.00 9.54
CA ILE A 185 9.55 -6.51 10.56
C ILE A 185 8.13 -6.32 10.00
N ALA A 186 7.99 -5.69 8.84
CA ALA A 186 6.70 -5.51 8.18
C ALA A 186 6.03 -6.87 7.90
N LYS A 187 6.77 -7.83 7.36
CA LYS A 187 6.29 -9.20 7.10
C LYS A 187 5.86 -9.90 8.38
N ARG A 188 6.63 -9.79 9.46
CA ARG A 188 6.28 -10.36 10.77
C ARG A 188 4.98 -9.76 11.33
N LEU A 189 4.79 -8.45 11.20
CA LEU A 189 3.55 -7.78 11.63
C LEU A 189 2.34 -8.29 10.83
N VAL A 190 2.49 -8.51 9.52
CA VAL A 190 1.45 -9.13 8.69
C VAL A 190 1.15 -10.56 9.15
N SER A 191 2.18 -11.38 9.44
CA SER A 191 2.00 -12.73 9.97
C SER A 191 1.26 -12.76 11.32
N ASN A 192 1.38 -11.69 12.11
CA ASN A 192 0.63 -11.51 13.37
C ASN A 192 -0.83 -11.03 13.15
N GLY A 193 -1.28 -10.94 11.90
CA GLY A 193 -2.65 -10.56 11.53
C GLY A 193 -2.88 -9.06 11.35
N ASN A 194 -1.82 -8.24 11.32
CA ASN A 194 -1.93 -6.80 11.05
C ASN A 194 -2.03 -6.49 9.55
N LYS A 195 -2.54 -5.31 9.23
CA LYS A 195 -2.35 -4.71 7.91
C LYS A 195 -1.16 -3.77 7.98
N VAL A 196 -0.22 -3.87 7.04
CA VAL A 196 0.98 -3.03 7.02
C VAL A 196 1.04 -2.27 5.72
N VAL A 197 1.01 -0.94 5.80
CA VAL A 197 1.17 -0.03 4.66
C VAL A 197 2.61 0.45 4.63
N ILE A 198 3.36 0.06 3.61
CA ILE A 198 4.68 0.60 3.30
C ILE A 198 4.52 1.84 2.44
N VAL A 199 4.99 2.98 2.94
CA VAL A 199 5.00 4.25 2.20
C VAL A 199 6.42 4.52 1.72
N ASN A 200 6.60 4.66 0.40
CA ASN A 200 7.87 5.01 -0.25
C ASN A 200 9.07 4.17 0.24
N GLY A 201 8.95 2.84 0.14
CA GLY A 201 10.06 1.95 0.47
C GLY A 201 11.32 2.25 -0.35
N LEU A 202 12.48 2.22 0.30
CA LEU A 202 13.80 2.46 -0.28
C LEU A 202 14.64 1.19 -0.22
N ALA A 203 15.68 1.12 -1.06
CA ALA A 203 16.64 0.01 -1.09
C ALA A 203 15.97 -1.39 -1.11
N LYS A 204 14.84 -1.51 -1.82
CA LYS A 204 14.10 -2.76 -1.96
C LYS A 204 14.89 -3.75 -2.80
N ASP A 205 14.98 -4.98 -2.32
CA ASP A 205 15.39 -6.14 -3.10
C ASP A 205 14.17 -7.00 -3.47
N GLN A 206 14.40 -8.08 -4.23
CA GLN A 206 13.34 -9.01 -4.64
C GLN A 206 12.64 -9.72 -3.45
N LYS A 207 13.22 -9.72 -2.25
CA LYS A 207 12.68 -10.39 -1.05
C LYS A 207 11.98 -9.42 -0.08
N SER A 208 12.08 -8.12 -0.35
CA SER A 208 11.58 -7.05 0.51
C SER A 208 10.05 -7.03 0.52
N ILE A 209 9.43 -7.12 -0.67
CA ILE A 209 7.97 -7.10 -0.83
C ILE A 209 7.55 -8.26 -1.74
N PRO A 210 6.83 -9.28 -1.22
CA PRO A 210 6.42 -10.46 -1.96
C PRO A 210 5.35 -10.14 -3.02
N GLU A 211 5.26 -11.01 -4.04
CA GLU A 211 4.27 -10.94 -5.13
C GLU A 211 2.81 -11.00 -4.72
N ASN A 212 2.47 -11.30 -3.47
CA ASN A 212 1.08 -11.31 -3.01
C ASN A 212 0.70 -10.02 -2.25
N ALA A 213 1.66 -9.12 -2.01
CA ALA A 213 1.39 -7.79 -1.44
C ALA A 213 0.50 -6.96 -2.38
N THR A 214 -0.20 -5.96 -1.87
CA THR A 214 -1.04 -5.10 -2.72
C THR A 214 -0.30 -3.81 -3.06
N MET A 215 0.02 -3.57 -4.33
CA MET A 215 0.37 -2.21 -4.75
C MET A 215 -0.90 -1.34 -4.77
N ALA A 216 -1.12 -0.58 -3.70
CA ALA A 216 -2.28 0.31 -3.58
C ALA A 216 -2.16 1.50 -4.52
N PHE A 217 -1.05 2.21 -4.45
CA PHE A 217 -0.82 3.40 -5.27
C PHE A 217 0.57 3.35 -5.88
N PHE A 218 0.65 3.63 -7.18
CA PHE A 218 1.89 3.78 -7.92
C PHE A 218 1.75 4.97 -8.85
N LEU A 219 2.73 5.87 -8.86
CA LEU A 219 2.80 6.94 -9.84
C LEU A 219 4.26 7.18 -10.22
N LYS A 220 4.62 6.84 -11.45
CA LYS A 220 5.99 7.00 -11.95
C LYS A 220 6.00 7.78 -13.26
N PRO A 221 6.74 8.90 -13.37
CA PRO A 221 6.96 9.53 -14.65
C PRO A 221 7.79 8.61 -15.56
N LEU A 222 7.38 8.52 -16.82
CA LEU A 222 8.05 7.79 -17.89
C LEU A 222 8.70 8.82 -18.81
N THR A 223 10.02 8.72 -18.99
CA THR A 223 10.79 9.69 -19.76
C THR A 223 11.19 9.17 -21.13
N TYR A 224 11.24 10.08 -22.10
CA TYR A 224 11.76 9.84 -23.44
C TYR A 224 12.53 11.09 -23.86
N ASN A 225 13.78 10.93 -24.35
CA ASN A 225 14.67 12.05 -24.68
C ASN A 225 14.76 13.13 -23.57
N SER A 226 14.88 12.69 -22.31
CA SER A 226 14.96 13.54 -21.11
C SER A 226 13.72 14.38 -20.81
N GLN A 227 12.60 14.16 -21.51
CA GLN A 227 11.31 14.78 -21.22
C GLN A 227 10.37 13.78 -20.58
N VAL A 228 9.50 14.23 -19.67
CA VAL A 228 8.40 13.40 -19.17
C VAL A 228 7.39 13.26 -20.30
N ALA A 229 7.28 12.06 -20.83
CA ALA A 229 6.45 11.74 -21.99
C ALA A 229 5.16 11.01 -21.59
N GLY A 230 5.14 10.38 -20.41
CA GLY A 230 3.95 9.74 -19.87
C GLY A 230 4.10 9.39 -18.40
N TYR A 231 3.13 8.66 -17.89
CA TYR A 231 3.12 8.15 -16.51
C TYR A 231 2.63 6.71 -16.49
N LEU A 232 3.24 5.87 -15.66
CA LEU A 232 2.60 4.64 -15.20
C LEU A 232 1.88 4.92 -13.88
N VAL A 233 0.58 4.64 -13.84
CA VAL A 233 -0.28 4.89 -12.68
C VAL A 233 -0.95 3.60 -12.25
N ARG A 234 -1.02 3.37 -10.93
CA ARG A 234 -1.88 2.38 -10.28
C ARG A 234 -2.70 3.10 -9.21
N ILE A 235 -4.02 2.96 -9.26
CA ILE A 235 -4.95 3.39 -8.21
C ILE A 235 -5.82 2.18 -7.88
N TYR A 236 -5.39 1.37 -6.89
CA TYR A 236 -6.11 0.16 -6.49
C TYR A 236 -7.57 0.48 -6.09
N PRO A 237 -8.55 -0.35 -6.49
CA PRO A 237 -8.45 -1.66 -7.18
C PRO A 237 -8.20 -1.60 -8.69
N GLY A 238 -8.13 -0.40 -9.29
CA GLY A 238 -7.98 -0.21 -10.73
C GLY A 238 -6.68 -0.80 -11.27
N ALA A 239 -6.65 -1.10 -12.57
CA ALA A 239 -5.51 -1.70 -13.24
C ALA A 239 -4.31 -0.74 -13.37
N TRP A 240 -3.14 -1.28 -13.72
CA TRP A 240 -1.99 -0.46 -14.08
C TRP A 240 -2.26 0.21 -15.42
N THR A 241 -2.01 1.51 -15.52
CA THR A 241 -2.35 2.26 -16.72
C THR A 241 -1.22 3.20 -17.11
N ALA A 242 -0.76 3.08 -18.35
CA ALA A 242 0.13 4.04 -18.97
C ALA A 242 -0.71 5.19 -19.55
N LEU A 243 -0.38 6.42 -19.16
CA LEU A 243 -1.05 7.64 -19.58
C LEU A 243 -0.06 8.55 -20.33
N ASP A 244 -0.51 9.19 -21.40
CA ASP A 244 0.24 10.23 -22.09
C ASP A 244 0.31 11.50 -21.24
N ALA A 245 1.51 12.09 -21.12
CA ALA A 245 1.70 13.29 -20.31
C ALA A 245 1.03 14.53 -20.92
N ALA A 246 0.91 14.60 -22.24
CA ALA A 246 0.38 15.80 -22.92
C ALA A 246 -1.15 15.84 -22.94
N SER A 247 -1.80 14.73 -23.29
CA SER A 247 -3.25 14.65 -23.43
C SER A 247 -3.97 14.00 -22.23
N GLY A 248 -3.23 13.30 -21.36
CA GLY A 248 -3.82 12.45 -20.32
C GLY A 248 -4.50 11.19 -20.87
N ALA A 249 -4.39 10.90 -22.16
CA ALA A 249 -5.01 9.74 -22.79
C ALA A 249 -4.39 8.43 -22.29
N THR A 250 -5.23 7.41 -22.19
CA THR A 250 -4.78 6.04 -21.92
C THR A 250 -4.04 5.46 -23.12
N LEU A 251 -2.78 5.10 -22.91
CA LEU A 251 -1.93 4.45 -23.91
C LEU A 251 -1.96 2.92 -23.78
N GLY A 252 -2.18 2.42 -22.58
CA GLY A 252 -2.29 0.98 -22.33
C GLY A 252 -2.69 0.67 -20.89
N THR A 253 -3.29 -0.49 -20.70
CA THR A 253 -3.70 -1.01 -19.39
C THR A 253 -3.12 -2.41 -19.21
N PHE A 254 -2.64 -2.71 -18.00
CA PHE A 254 -1.98 -3.97 -17.68
C PHE A 254 -2.57 -4.56 -16.40
N SER A 255 -2.75 -5.88 -16.42
CA SER A 255 -2.99 -6.69 -15.23
C SER A 255 -1.72 -6.85 -14.39
N ASP A 256 -1.88 -7.33 -13.16
CA ASP A 256 -0.75 -7.61 -12.28
C ASP A 256 0.17 -8.69 -12.86
N THR A 257 -0.39 -9.71 -13.51
CA THR A 257 0.38 -10.80 -14.14
C THR A 257 1.20 -10.36 -15.35
N GLU A 258 0.79 -9.28 -16.01
CA GLU A 258 1.51 -8.75 -17.19
C GLU A 258 2.64 -7.81 -16.82
N ILE A 259 2.45 -7.00 -15.78
CA ILE A 259 3.38 -5.90 -15.47
C ILE A 259 4.28 -6.18 -14.29
N LEU A 260 3.94 -7.07 -13.35
CA LEU A 260 4.81 -7.32 -12.21
C LEU A 260 5.93 -8.29 -12.57
N VAL A 261 7.14 -8.00 -12.08
CA VAL A 261 8.26 -8.94 -12.18
C VAL A 261 7.92 -10.18 -11.33
N PRO A 262 7.99 -11.40 -11.89
CA PRO A 262 7.62 -12.63 -11.18
C PRO A 262 8.28 -12.75 -9.80
N GLY A 263 7.53 -13.16 -8.79
CA GLY A 263 8.01 -13.28 -7.41
C GLY A 263 8.11 -11.96 -6.63
N THR A 264 7.79 -10.81 -7.25
CA THR A 264 7.89 -9.49 -6.61
C THR A 264 6.60 -8.67 -6.75
N ASN A 265 6.50 -7.57 -6.00
CA ASN A 265 5.46 -6.55 -6.20
C ASN A 265 5.94 -5.34 -7.03
N THR A 266 7.07 -5.48 -7.73
CA THR A 266 7.69 -4.40 -8.49
C THR A 266 7.24 -4.44 -9.96
N PRO A 267 6.78 -3.33 -10.55
CA PRO A 267 6.40 -3.29 -11.96
C PRO A 267 7.62 -3.27 -12.89
N ASP A 268 7.57 -4.06 -13.95
CA ASP A 268 8.42 -3.96 -15.14
C ASP A 268 7.92 -2.80 -16.02
N LEU A 269 8.70 -1.74 -16.09
CA LEU A 269 8.32 -0.52 -16.80
C LEU A 269 8.49 -0.63 -18.31
N ARG A 270 9.15 -1.68 -18.85
CA ARG A 270 9.52 -1.76 -20.26
C ARG A 270 8.33 -1.68 -21.21
N ALA A 271 7.24 -2.38 -20.90
CA ALA A 271 6.04 -2.35 -21.73
C ALA A 271 5.37 -0.97 -21.72
N ALA A 272 5.25 -0.34 -20.54
CA ALA A 272 4.68 0.99 -20.41
C ALA A 272 5.54 2.07 -21.10
N VAL A 273 6.88 1.97 -21.00
CA VAL A 273 7.82 2.87 -21.69
C VAL A 273 7.67 2.77 -23.21
N ARG A 274 7.51 1.56 -23.77
CA ARG A 274 7.29 1.38 -25.21
C ARG A 274 6.02 2.09 -25.68
N GLN A 275 4.91 1.98 -24.93
CA GLN A 275 3.66 2.67 -25.27
C GLN A 275 3.84 4.19 -25.32
N VAL A 276 4.57 4.75 -24.35
CA VAL A 276 4.88 6.19 -24.31
C VAL A 276 5.77 6.60 -25.49
N GLN A 277 6.80 5.82 -25.81
CA GLN A 277 7.68 6.09 -26.95
C GLN A 277 6.91 6.11 -28.27
N THR A 278 6.10 5.09 -28.53
CA THR A 278 5.25 5.01 -29.73
C THR A 278 4.34 6.23 -29.84
N CYS A 279 3.67 6.63 -28.76
CA CYS A 279 2.78 7.80 -28.76
C CYS A 279 3.53 9.10 -29.12
N VAL A 280 4.73 9.31 -28.57
CA VAL A 280 5.53 10.50 -28.86
C VAL A 280 6.02 10.50 -30.31
N ASP A 281 6.52 9.36 -30.81
CA ASP A 281 7.02 9.26 -32.18
C ASP A 281 5.90 9.46 -33.20
N GLU A 282 4.71 8.88 -32.98
CA GLU A 282 3.54 9.10 -33.83
C GLU A 282 3.11 10.58 -33.87
N ARG A 283 3.17 11.27 -32.73
CA ARG A 283 2.87 12.71 -32.65
C ARG A 283 3.90 13.51 -33.45
N ALA A 284 5.18 13.17 -33.35
CA ALA A 284 6.25 13.84 -34.08
C ALA A 284 6.12 13.62 -35.60
N ILE A 285 5.77 12.40 -36.03
CA ILE A 285 5.52 12.08 -37.44
C ILE A 285 4.35 12.90 -37.99
N LYS A 286 3.21 12.93 -37.26
CA LYS A 286 2.03 13.71 -37.65
C LYS A 286 2.36 15.20 -37.80
N ALA A 287 3.12 15.78 -36.87
CA ALA A 287 3.51 17.18 -36.93
C ALA A 287 4.35 17.53 -38.17
N ARG A 288 5.24 16.61 -38.61
CA ARG A 288 6.06 16.78 -39.83
C ARG A 288 5.26 16.62 -41.13
N GLN A 289 4.15 15.88 -41.10
CA GLN A 289 3.28 15.71 -42.25
C GLN A 289 2.31 16.90 -42.43
N SER A 290 2.06 17.65 -41.36
CA SER A 290 1.20 18.85 -41.37
C SER A 290 1.94 20.16 -41.64
N SER A 291 3.27 20.12 -41.78
CA SER A 291 4.17 21.26 -42.05
C SER A 291 4.62 21.26 -43.50
#